data_AF-A0A2D6MLK2-F1
#
_entry.id   AF-A0A2D6MLK2-F1
#
_cell.length_a   1.000
_cell.length_b   1.000
_cell.length_c   1.000
_cell.angle_alpha   90.00
_cell.angle_beta   90.00
_cell.angle_gamma   90.00
#
_symmetry.space_group_name_H-M   'P 1'
#
loop_
_entity.id
_entity.type
_entity.pdbx_description
1 polymer ?
#
loop_
_entity_poly.entity_id
_entity_poly.type
_entity_poly.pdbx_seq_one_letter_code
_entity_poly.pdbx_strand_id
1 'polypeptide(L)'
;MPPEGARERLSEAHCTYLSMSVRHEVTLRANREAFSHFQLRPRRLVDVRELDTRSHLLGPELSCPIVLAPVGSRRAYHPDGELAVALTRRSPCSKHAPLDR
;
A
#
# COMPACT_ATOMS: atom_id res chain seq x y z
N MET A 1 4.37 -0.49 12.27
CA MET A 1 5.19 0.72 12.50
C MET A 1 4.85 1.72 11.40
N PRO A 2 4.38 2.95 11.71
CA PRO A 2 4.06 3.95 10.70
C PRO A 2 5.33 4.48 10.01
N PRO A 3 5.24 4.96 8.75
CA PRO A 3 6.38 5.49 8.02
C PRO A 3 7.00 6.69 8.74
N GLU A 4 8.32 6.88 8.58
CA GLU A 4 9.10 7.87 9.35
C GLU A 4 8.48 9.28 9.30
N GLY A 5 8.09 9.75 8.12
CA GLY A 5 7.47 11.08 7.95
C GLY A 5 6.06 11.22 8.56
N ALA A 6 5.37 10.14 8.91
CA ALA A 6 4.09 10.19 9.61
C ALA A 6 4.26 10.35 11.13
N ARG A 7 5.38 9.88 11.69
CA ARG A 7 5.64 9.97 13.14
C ARG A 7 5.79 11.41 13.62
N GLU A 8 6.34 12.27 12.78
CA GLU A 8 6.57 13.69 13.11
C GLU A 8 5.27 14.51 13.09
N ARG A 9 4.24 14.03 12.40
CA ARG A 9 3.00 14.79 12.14
C ARG A 9 1.79 14.30 12.93
N LEU A 10 1.91 13.15 13.61
CA LEU A 10 0.83 12.50 14.34
C LEU A 10 1.15 12.48 15.84
N SER A 11 0.11 12.53 16.66
CA SER A 11 0.27 12.28 18.10
C SER A 11 0.76 10.86 18.35
N GLU A 12 1.45 10.66 19.48
CA GLU A 12 1.93 9.34 19.88
C GLU A 12 0.80 8.32 20.03
N ALA A 13 -0.34 8.75 20.56
CA ALA A 13 -1.54 7.91 20.68
C ALA A 13 -2.05 7.42 19.32
N HIS A 14 -2.12 8.30 18.32
CA HIS A 14 -2.55 7.96 16.96
C HIS A 14 -1.54 7.05 16.25
N CYS A 15 -0.24 7.32 16.38
CA CYS A 15 0.81 6.45 15.87
C CYS A 15 0.74 5.04 16.48
N THR A 16 0.50 4.97 17.79
CA THR A 16 0.40 3.73 18.53
C THR A 16 -0.81 2.93 18.03
N TYR A 17 -2.00 3.53 17.98
CA TYR A 17 -3.22 2.88 17.49
C TYR A 17 -3.05 2.27 16.08
N LEU A 18 -2.42 2.99 15.15
CA LEU A 18 -2.18 2.47 13.79
C LEU A 18 -1.25 1.26 13.73
N SER A 19 -0.34 1.16 14.69
CA SER A 19 0.76 0.20 14.64
C SER A 19 0.53 -1.07 15.46
N MET A 20 -0.42 -1.01 16.39
CA MET A 20 -0.74 -2.10 17.32
C MET A 20 -1.46 -3.25 16.64
N SER A 21 -1.28 -4.43 17.22
CA SER A 21 -2.14 -5.58 16.99
C SER A 21 -2.74 -6.09 18.30
N VAL A 22 -3.57 -7.12 18.22
CA VAL A 22 -4.27 -7.67 19.39
C VAL A 22 -3.34 -8.58 20.19
N ARG A 23 -3.39 -8.46 21.52
CA ARG A 23 -2.53 -9.21 22.48
C ARG A 23 -1.05 -9.06 22.13
N HIS A 24 -0.26 -10.13 22.24
CA HIS A 24 1.19 -10.15 22.00
C HIS A 24 1.58 -10.05 20.51
N GLU A 25 0.72 -9.49 19.65
CA GLU A 25 0.98 -9.23 18.22
C GLU A 25 1.43 -10.45 17.40
N VAL A 26 1.12 -11.67 17.87
CA VAL A 26 1.57 -12.92 17.25
C VAL A 26 1.09 -13.01 15.80
N THR A 27 -0.16 -12.62 15.53
CA THR A 27 -0.72 -12.62 14.18
C THR A 27 -0.06 -11.59 13.27
N LEU A 28 0.28 -10.41 13.79
CA LEU A 28 0.99 -9.39 13.02
C LEU A 28 2.38 -9.89 12.60
N ARG A 29 3.09 -10.55 13.53
CA ARG A 29 4.40 -11.17 13.22
C ARG A 29 4.25 -12.30 12.22
N ALA A 30 3.29 -13.21 12.42
CA ALA A 30 3.02 -14.32 11.51
C ALA A 30 2.71 -13.85 10.08
N ASN A 31 1.89 -12.80 9.91
CA ASN A 31 1.58 -12.24 8.60
C ASN A 31 2.83 -11.74 7.86
N ARG A 32 3.81 -11.18 8.58
CA ARG A 32 5.08 -10.70 8.00
C ARG A 32 6.01 -11.86 7.67
N GLU A 33 6.17 -12.79 8.60
CA GLU A 33 7.01 -13.97 8.43
C GLU A 33 6.52 -14.85 7.27
N ALA A 34 5.20 -14.92 7.06
CA ALA A 34 4.59 -15.71 5.99
C ALA A 34 5.16 -15.38 4.60
N PHE A 35 5.47 -14.12 4.32
CA PHE A 35 6.03 -13.72 3.02
C PHE A 35 7.45 -14.25 2.80
N SER A 36 8.20 -14.56 3.86
CA SER A 36 9.56 -15.10 3.77
C SER A 36 9.59 -16.55 3.30
N HIS A 37 8.45 -17.25 3.34
CA HIS A 37 8.33 -18.61 2.80
C HIS A 37 8.30 -18.65 1.26
N PHE A 38 8.08 -17.51 0.61
CA PHE A 38 8.01 -17.43 -0.84
C PHE A 38 9.28 -16.82 -1.42
N GLN A 39 9.84 -17.47 -2.44
CA GLN A 39 10.96 -16.94 -3.21
C GLN A 39 10.52 -16.62 -4.64
N LEU A 40 11.01 -15.50 -5.18
CA LEU A 40 10.82 -15.16 -6.58
C LEU A 40 11.80 -15.97 -7.43
N ARG A 41 11.29 -16.66 -8.46
CA ARG A 41 12.12 -17.30 -9.49
C ARG A 41 12.22 -16.37 -10.69
N PRO A 42 13.27 -15.53 -10.80
CA PRO A 42 13.41 -14.60 -11.93
C PRO A 42 13.59 -15.36 -13.24
N ARG A 43 12.88 -14.93 -14.29
CA ARG A 43 13.07 -15.43 -15.66
C ARG A 43 14.03 -14.47 -16.37
N ARG A 44 15.11 -15.02 -16.94
CA ARG A 44 16.13 -14.23 -17.66
C ARG A 44 15.77 -14.10 -19.14
N LEU A 45 16.31 -13.07 -19.79
CA LEU A 45 16.13 -12.82 -21.23
C LEU A 45 14.67 -12.60 -21.66
N VAL A 46 13.81 -12.18 -20.73
CA VAL A 46 12.44 -11.73 -21.03
C VAL A 46 12.49 -10.23 -21.26
N ASP A 47 11.91 -9.77 -22.36
CA ASP A 47 11.74 -8.34 -22.61
C ASP A 47 10.76 -7.74 -21.60
N VAL A 48 11.22 -6.75 -20.84
CA VAL A 48 10.48 -6.09 -19.77
C VAL A 48 10.45 -4.56 -19.96
N ARG A 49 10.69 -4.09 -21.20
CA ARG A 49 10.64 -2.65 -21.54
C ARG A 49 9.26 -2.06 -21.33
N GLU A 50 8.22 -2.83 -21.68
CA GLU A 50 6.83 -2.47 -21.46
C GLU A 50 6.22 -3.43 -20.44
N LEU A 51 5.79 -2.88 -19.29
CA LEU A 51 5.16 -3.64 -18.22
C LEU A 51 3.70 -3.24 -18.13
N ASP A 52 2.81 -4.21 -18.34
CA ASP A 52 1.39 -4.04 -18.04
C ASP A 52 1.09 -4.60 -16.64
N THR A 53 0.65 -3.71 -15.75
CA THR A 53 0.24 -4.07 -14.39
C THR A 53 -1.28 -4.16 -14.25
N ARG A 54 -2.06 -3.97 -15.31
CA ARG A 54 -3.51 -3.97 -15.23
C ARG A 54 -4.05 -5.34 -14.83
N SER A 55 -5.18 -5.34 -14.13
CA SER A 55 -5.80 -6.58 -13.62
C SER A 55 -7.31 -6.42 -13.51
N HIS A 56 -8.06 -7.52 -13.59
CA HIS A 56 -9.50 -7.50 -13.31
C HIS A 56 -9.77 -8.01 -11.89
N LEU A 57 -10.59 -7.28 -11.14
CA LEU A 57 -11.05 -7.71 -9.81
C LEU A 57 -12.57 -7.55 -9.74
N LEU A 58 -13.29 -8.67 -9.57
CA LEU A 58 -14.76 -8.70 -9.51
C LEU A 58 -15.47 -8.11 -10.75
N GLY A 59 -14.81 -8.11 -11.92
CA GLY A 59 -15.35 -7.57 -13.18
C GLY A 59 -14.57 -6.36 -13.72
N PRO A 60 -14.54 -5.21 -13.04
CA PRO A 60 -13.89 -4.00 -13.54
C PRO A 60 -12.37 -4.15 -13.67
N GLU A 61 -11.82 -3.41 -14.61
CA GLU A 61 -10.37 -3.28 -14.82
C GLU A 61 -9.76 -2.29 -13.79
N LEU A 62 -8.68 -2.74 -13.16
CA LEU A 62 -7.82 -1.98 -12.27
C LEU A 62 -6.52 -1.64 -13.00
N SER A 63 -6.00 -0.43 -12.76
CA SER A 63 -4.70 -0.01 -13.30
C SER A 63 -3.52 -0.77 -12.70
N CYS A 64 -3.68 -1.35 -11.51
CA CYS A 64 -2.73 -2.22 -10.83
C CYS A 64 -3.46 -3.20 -9.90
N PRO A 65 -2.86 -4.34 -9.51
CA PRO A 65 -3.49 -5.34 -8.64
C PRO A 65 -3.38 -4.94 -7.16
N ILE A 66 -3.57 -3.65 -6.85
CA ILE A 66 -3.46 -3.10 -5.51
C ILE A 66 -4.72 -2.30 -5.22
N VAL A 67 -5.33 -2.57 -4.06
CA VAL A 67 -6.51 -1.89 -3.58
C VAL A 67 -6.29 -1.38 -2.17
N LEU A 68 -6.99 -0.31 -1.82
CA LEU A 68 -6.97 0.22 -0.47
C LEU A 68 -7.86 -0.62 0.43
N ALA A 69 -7.29 -1.17 1.51
CA ALA A 69 -8.07 -1.84 2.53
C ALA A 69 -9.01 -0.84 3.25
N PRO A 70 -10.22 -1.27 3.65
CA PRO A 70 -11.11 -0.44 4.44
C PRO A 70 -10.50 -0.20 5.82
N VAL A 71 -10.23 1.06 6.14
CA VAL A 71 -9.71 1.49 7.46
C VAL A 71 -10.57 2.65 7.96
N GLY A 72 -11.12 2.56 9.15
CA GLY A 72 -11.95 3.61 9.73
C GLY A 72 -11.16 4.76 10.34
N SER A 73 -11.87 5.82 10.72
CA SER A 73 -11.37 6.92 11.55
C SER A 73 -10.19 7.68 10.93
N ARG A 74 -10.20 7.89 9.60
CA ARG A 74 -9.08 8.53 8.90
C ARG A 74 -8.90 10.01 9.25
N ARG A 75 -9.96 10.68 9.74
CA ARG A 75 -9.90 12.06 10.27
C ARG A 75 -8.95 12.26 11.44
N ALA A 76 -8.60 11.18 12.17
CA ALA A 76 -7.59 11.23 13.22
C ALA A 76 -6.16 11.48 12.67
N TYR A 77 -5.95 11.24 11.37
CA TYR A 77 -4.63 11.29 10.73
C TYR A 77 -4.51 12.36 9.64
N HIS A 78 -5.63 12.81 9.08
CA HIS A 78 -5.67 13.89 8.09
C HIS A 78 -7.05 14.58 8.17
N PRO A 79 -7.14 15.93 8.10
CA PRO A 79 -8.42 16.64 8.21
C PRO A 79 -9.48 16.15 7.20
N ASP A 80 -9.06 15.89 5.95
CA ASP A 80 -9.96 15.40 4.90
C ASP A 80 -10.35 13.92 5.05
N GLY A 81 -9.70 13.19 5.96
CA GLY A 81 -10.01 11.80 6.31
C GLY A 81 -10.17 10.86 5.11
N GLU A 82 -11.33 10.18 5.07
CA GLU A 82 -11.69 9.23 4.03
C GLU A 82 -11.76 9.86 2.64
N LEU A 83 -12.09 11.16 2.53
CA LEU A 83 -12.16 11.85 1.24
C LEU A 83 -10.77 11.97 0.60
N ALA A 84 -9.73 12.31 1.37
CA ALA A 84 -8.37 12.36 0.82
C ALA A 84 -7.94 10.99 0.27
N VAL A 85 -8.32 9.90 0.94
CA VAL A 85 -8.01 8.54 0.50
C VAL A 85 -8.82 8.15 -0.74
N ALA A 86 -10.10 8.51 -0.82
CA ALA A 86 -10.95 8.24 -1.98
C ALA A 86 -10.53 9.07 -3.21
N LEU A 87 -10.08 10.30 -2.99
CA LEU A 87 -9.62 11.23 -4.02
C LEU A 87 -8.16 11.00 -4.41
N THR A 88 -7.42 10.13 -3.71
CA THR A 88 -6.07 9.75 -4.12
C THR A 88 -6.14 9.19 -5.53
N ARG A 89 -5.71 10.03 -6.48
CA ARG A 89 -5.87 9.79 -7.92
C ARG A 89 -5.15 8.50 -8.28
N ARG A 90 -5.73 7.71 -9.18
CA ARG A 90 -5.09 6.53 -9.79
C ARG A 90 -3.85 6.98 -10.55
N SER A 91 -2.73 7.16 -9.86
CA SER A 91 -1.44 7.31 -10.51
C SER A 91 -1.16 6.01 -11.25
N PRO A 92 -0.87 6.04 -12.56
CA PRO A 92 -0.47 4.83 -13.26
C PRO A 92 0.77 4.27 -12.58
N CYS A 93 0.78 2.96 -12.34
CA CYS A 93 1.92 2.27 -11.73
C CYS A 93 3.09 2.11 -12.72
N SER A 94 3.05 2.79 -13.88
CA SER A 94 4.10 2.74 -14.88
C SER A 94 5.33 3.47 -14.35
N LYS A 95 6.50 2.83 -14.50
CA LYS A 95 7.81 3.45 -14.23
C LYS A 95 8.15 4.59 -15.20
N HIS A 96 7.26 4.88 -16.15
CA HIS A 96 7.38 5.94 -17.14
C HIS A 96 6.25 6.95 -16.92
N ALA A 97 6.43 7.84 -15.95
CA ALA A 97 6.05 9.21 -16.21
C ALA A 97 6.97 9.70 -17.35
N PRO A 98 6.45 10.33 -18.43
CA PRO A 98 7.34 11.02 -19.35
C PRO A 98 8.12 12.04 -18.52
N LEU A 99 9.44 11.84 -18.42
CA LEU A 99 10.36 12.92 -18.10
C LEU A 99 10.29 13.84 -19.32
N ASP A 100 9.32 14.76 -19.31
CA ASP A 100 9.29 15.86 -20.24
C ASP A 100 10.53 16.72 -20.00
N ARG A 101 11.17 17.10 -21.11
CA ARG A 101 12.39 17.91 -21.14
C ARG A 101 12.06 19.37 -20.91
#